data_AF-A0A7X5DYC7-F1
#
_entry.id   AF-A0A7X5DYC7-F1
#
_cell.length_a   1.000
_cell.length_b   1.000
_cell.length_c   1.000
_cell.angle_alpha   90.00
_cell.angle_beta   90.00
_cell.angle_gamma   90.00
#
_symmetry.space_group_name_H-M   'P 1'
#
loop_
_entity.id
_entity.type
_entity.pdbx_description
1 polymer ?
#
loop_
_entity_poly.entity_id
_entity_poly.type
_entity_poly.pdbx_seq_one_letter_code
_entity_poly.pdbx_strand_id
1 'polypeptide(L)'
;MNTESPNFEKENYNMDNKNHFTVVLPLSDMELAMLQRESNLTDLRAALWNRAADAMKPLLDRICSRISPAALPGLPPYSVALGRTEPNVFLMRYLAAREAQEMELANRNLRIRSRGRIIFSERLDESIGMTVTAFRRDDPELCRELERGNRFFQGDITCAACLYYLGLNKSYIEERQEQQILSQVDRYAICVADLWPVEG
;
A
#
# COMPACT_ATOMS: atom_id res chain seq x y z
N MET A 1 -12.24 -47.53 4.71
CA MET A 1 -12.02 -46.37 5.60
C MET A 1 -11.67 -45.20 4.72
N ASN A 2 -12.67 -44.35 4.45
CA ASN A 2 -12.54 -43.13 3.67
C ASN A 2 -12.03 -42.04 4.62
N THR A 3 -10.85 -41.50 4.36
CA THR A 3 -10.38 -40.29 5.04
C THR A 3 -10.72 -39.10 4.15
N GLU A 4 -11.86 -38.49 4.43
CA GLU A 4 -12.29 -37.22 3.87
C GLU A 4 -11.23 -36.14 4.15
N SER A 5 -10.86 -35.41 3.10
CA SER A 5 -10.05 -34.21 3.21
C SER A 5 -10.83 -33.12 3.95
N PRO A 6 -10.19 -32.30 4.80
CA PRO A 6 -10.90 -31.21 5.46
C PRO A 6 -11.31 -30.18 4.42
N ASN A 7 -12.63 -30.01 4.28
CA ASN A 7 -13.25 -28.84 3.66
C ASN A 7 -12.72 -27.59 4.34
N PHE A 8 -11.84 -26.85 3.67
CA PHE A 8 -11.60 -25.45 4.00
C PHE A 8 -12.88 -24.70 3.64
N GLU A 9 -13.69 -24.46 4.67
CA GLU A 9 -14.84 -23.58 4.62
C GLU A 9 -14.43 -22.25 4.00
N LYS A 10 -15.24 -21.80 3.04
CA LYS A 10 -15.19 -20.47 2.46
C LYS A 10 -15.43 -19.46 3.57
N GLU A 11 -14.37 -18.88 4.11
CA GLU A 11 -14.50 -17.63 4.87
C GLU A 11 -14.87 -16.52 3.90
N ASN A 12 -16.17 -16.22 3.87
CA ASN A 12 -16.74 -15.01 3.31
C ASN A 12 -16.18 -13.79 4.06
N TYR A 13 -15.04 -13.25 3.62
CA TYR A 13 -14.73 -11.85 3.88
C TYR A 13 -15.40 -10.99 2.80
N ASN A 14 -16.69 -10.73 3.00
CA ASN A 14 -17.37 -9.63 2.31
C ASN A 14 -17.15 -8.37 3.16
N MET A 15 -16.09 -7.63 2.86
CA MET A 15 -15.90 -6.25 3.30
C MET A 15 -15.67 -5.46 2.01
N ASP A 16 -16.58 -4.53 1.73
CA ASP A 16 -16.63 -3.60 0.59
C ASP A 16 -15.47 -3.67 -0.40
N ASN A 17 -15.82 -3.87 -1.67
CA ASN A 17 -14.96 -3.99 -2.86
C ASN A 17 -14.14 -2.71 -3.21
N LYS A 18 -13.69 -1.97 -2.20
CA LYS A 18 -12.95 -0.72 -2.27
C LYS A 18 -11.48 -0.99 -1.97
N ASN A 19 -10.63 -0.81 -2.98
CA ASN A 19 -9.19 -0.82 -2.78
C ASN A 19 -8.78 0.50 -2.11
N HIS A 20 -8.15 0.42 -0.94
CA HIS A 20 -7.62 1.60 -0.28
C HIS A 20 -6.19 1.88 -0.75
N PHE A 21 -5.86 3.16 -0.89
CA PHE A 21 -4.51 3.61 -1.18
C PHE A 21 -4.10 4.68 -0.19
N THR A 22 -2.92 4.51 0.41
CA THR A 22 -2.43 5.39 1.46
C THR A 22 -1.25 6.22 0.96
N VAL A 23 -1.22 7.50 1.32
CA VAL A 23 -0.11 8.40 1.01
C VAL A 23 0.40 9.01 2.31
N VAL A 24 1.69 8.85 2.57
CA VAL A 24 2.41 9.55 3.64
C VAL A 24 2.99 10.84 3.06
N LEU A 25 2.60 11.98 3.63
CA LEU A 25 3.00 13.31 3.19
C LEU A 25 3.92 13.95 4.25
N PRO A 26 5.13 14.41 3.88
CA PRO A 26 5.86 15.31 4.76
C PRO A 26 5.16 16.67 4.82
N LEU A 27 5.19 17.28 6.00
CA LEU A 27 4.69 18.63 6.21
C LEU A 27 5.82 19.64 6.03
N SER A 28 5.53 20.73 5.34
CA SER A 28 6.40 21.90 5.23
C SER A 28 6.40 22.71 6.53
N ASP A 29 7.41 23.56 6.70
CA ASP A 29 7.52 24.42 7.90
C ASP A 29 6.30 25.34 8.08
N MET A 30 5.69 25.79 6.98
CA MET A 30 4.45 26.58 7.00
C MET A 30 3.29 25.77 7.57
N GLU A 31 3.13 24.51 7.16
CA GLU A 31 2.06 23.63 7.63
C GLU A 31 2.25 23.24 9.10
N LEU A 32 3.50 23.02 9.51
CA LEU A 32 3.86 22.81 10.91
C LEU A 32 3.53 24.03 11.78
N ALA A 33 3.76 25.24 11.27
CA ALA A 33 3.38 26.46 11.98
C ALA A 33 1.85 26.64 12.09
N MET A 34 1.09 26.22 11.07
CA MET A 34 -0.39 26.19 11.16
C MET A 34 -0.87 25.21 12.21
N LEU A 35 -0.26 24.01 12.28
CA LEU A 35 -0.57 23.01 13.30
C LEU A 35 -0.28 23.52 14.72
N GLN A 36 0.81 24.25 14.93
CA GLN A 36 1.15 24.83 16.24
C GLN A 36 0.11 25.84 16.74
N ARG A 37 -0.59 26.51 15.82
CA ARG A 37 -1.61 27.52 16.13
C ARG A 37 -3.01 26.92 16.15
N GLU A 38 -3.15 25.63 15.81
CA GLU A 38 -4.41 24.91 15.63
C GLU A 38 -5.45 25.64 14.76
N SER A 39 -4.98 26.53 13.88
CA SER A 39 -5.85 27.35 13.04
C SER A 39 -6.04 26.74 11.66
N ASN A 40 -7.26 26.81 11.15
CA ASN A 40 -7.63 26.38 9.78
C ASN A 40 -7.23 24.93 9.45
N LEU A 41 -7.34 24.02 10.43
CA LEU A 41 -6.96 22.61 10.25
C LEU A 41 -7.77 21.91 9.14
N THR A 42 -9.01 22.34 8.88
CA THR A 42 -9.83 21.81 7.78
C THR A 42 -9.26 22.20 6.41
N ASP A 43 -8.83 23.45 6.25
CA ASP A 43 -8.23 23.93 5.00
C ASP A 43 -6.88 23.26 4.74
N LEU A 44 -6.09 23.06 5.80
CA LEU A 44 -4.84 22.29 5.73
C LEU A 44 -5.09 20.86 5.24
N ARG A 45 -6.10 20.17 5.80
CA ARG A 45 -6.47 18.81 5.35
C ARG A 45 -6.91 18.78 3.89
N ALA A 46 -7.70 19.76 3.44
CA ALA A 46 -8.10 19.86 2.04
C ALA A 46 -6.89 20.05 1.11
N ALA A 47 -5.93 20.91 1.49
CA ALA A 47 -4.72 21.13 0.71
C ALA A 47 -3.82 19.88 0.63
N LEU A 48 -3.68 19.15 1.75
CA LEU A 48 -2.94 17.89 1.81
C LEU A 48 -3.62 16.78 1.01
N TRP A 49 -4.95 16.69 1.08
CA TRP A 49 -5.74 15.78 0.23
C TRP A 49 -5.50 16.07 -1.25
N ASN A 50 -5.59 17.33 -1.68
CA ASN A 50 -5.37 17.70 -3.08
C ASN A 50 -3.96 17.30 -3.56
N ARG A 51 -2.94 17.49 -2.72
CA ARG A 51 -1.56 17.07 -3.03
C ARG A 51 -1.44 15.55 -3.18
N ALA A 52 -2.08 14.80 -2.28
CA ALA A 52 -2.12 13.34 -2.37
C ALA A 52 -2.88 12.87 -3.62
N ALA A 53 -4.05 13.46 -3.90
CA ALA A 53 -4.88 13.14 -5.06
C ALA A 53 -4.16 13.45 -6.37
N ASP A 54 -3.44 14.57 -6.45
CA ASP A 54 -2.60 14.91 -7.59
C ASP A 54 -1.50 13.86 -7.82
N ALA A 55 -0.84 13.40 -6.75
CA ALA A 55 0.13 12.32 -6.84
C ALA A 55 -0.51 11.02 -7.34
N MET A 56 -1.74 10.71 -6.92
CA MET A 56 -2.45 9.48 -7.29
C MET A 56 -3.03 9.48 -8.72
N LYS A 57 -3.00 10.60 -9.46
CA LYS A 57 -3.51 10.68 -10.85
C LYS A 57 -3.05 9.56 -11.79
N PRO A 58 -1.81 9.04 -11.75
CA PRO A 58 -1.39 7.93 -12.61
C PRO A 58 -2.17 6.61 -12.41
N LEU A 59 -2.94 6.49 -11.32
CA LEU A 59 -3.84 5.36 -11.08
C LEU A 59 -5.15 5.47 -11.88
N LEU A 60 -5.56 6.67 -12.26
CA LEU A 60 -6.79 6.92 -13.01
C LEU A 60 -6.73 6.27 -14.40
N ASP A 61 -7.88 5.81 -14.87
CA ASP A 61 -8.15 5.15 -16.16
C ASP A 61 -7.43 3.82 -16.40
N ARG A 62 -6.40 3.52 -15.61
CA ARG A 62 -5.62 2.27 -15.65
C ARG A 62 -6.01 1.30 -14.55
N ILE A 63 -6.20 1.81 -13.34
CA ILE A 63 -6.50 1.02 -12.15
C ILE A 63 -7.87 1.41 -11.60
N CYS A 64 -8.17 2.71 -11.54
CA CYS A 64 -9.42 3.21 -10.98
C CYS A 64 -10.10 4.24 -11.90
N SER A 65 -11.42 4.29 -11.83
CA SER A 65 -12.25 5.32 -12.48
C SER A 65 -12.37 6.59 -11.63
N ARG A 66 -12.23 6.44 -10.30
CA ARG A 66 -12.38 7.54 -9.34
C ARG A 66 -11.49 7.33 -8.12
N ILE A 67 -11.00 8.45 -7.61
CA ILE A 67 -10.27 8.56 -6.34
C ILE A 67 -11.09 9.50 -5.45
N SER A 68 -11.38 9.08 -4.21
CA SER A 68 -12.09 9.90 -3.23
C SER A 68 -11.51 9.72 -1.84
N PRO A 69 -11.70 10.68 -0.91
CA PRO A 69 -11.37 10.46 0.49
C PRO A 69 -12.03 9.18 1.01
N ALA A 70 -11.28 8.37 1.76
CA ALA A 70 -11.78 7.12 2.30
C ALA A 70 -12.84 7.34 3.37
N ALA A 71 -13.91 6.54 3.34
CA ALA A 71 -15.01 6.61 4.29
C ALA A 71 -14.84 5.61 5.45
N LEU A 72 -13.63 5.52 6.04
CA LEU A 72 -13.36 4.61 7.14
C LEU A 72 -13.72 5.22 8.50
N PRO A 73 -14.27 4.42 9.45
CA PRO A 73 -14.58 4.90 10.79
C PRO A 73 -13.38 5.52 11.49
N GLY A 74 -13.58 6.69 12.12
CA GLY A 74 -12.54 7.40 12.87
C GLY A 74 -11.51 8.14 12.00
N LEU A 75 -11.74 8.27 10.69
CA LEU A 75 -10.96 9.19 9.86
C LEU A 75 -11.44 10.64 10.03
N PRO A 76 -10.51 11.60 10.10
CA PRO A 76 -10.84 13.03 10.08
C PRO A 76 -11.30 13.50 8.69
N PRO A 77 -11.72 14.78 8.55
CA PRO A 77 -12.13 15.36 7.28
C PRO A 77 -11.11 15.12 6.15
N TYR A 78 -11.62 14.85 4.95
CA TYR A 78 -10.82 14.51 3.76
C TYR A 78 -9.92 13.28 3.93
N SER A 79 -10.18 12.42 4.93
CA SER A 79 -9.37 11.24 5.25
C SER A 79 -7.88 11.54 5.47
N VAL A 80 -7.57 12.75 5.95
CA VAL A 80 -6.21 13.21 6.24
C VAL A 80 -5.98 13.33 7.75
N ALA A 81 -5.26 12.36 8.32
CA ALA A 81 -4.80 12.44 9.70
C ALA A 81 -3.46 13.16 9.80
N LEU A 82 -3.40 14.16 10.69
CA LEU A 82 -2.21 14.96 10.92
C LEU A 82 -1.47 14.34 12.11
N GLY A 83 -0.23 13.86 11.90
CA GLY A 83 0.46 13.07 12.92
C GLY A 83 0.73 13.83 14.22
N ARG A 84 0.77 15.16 14.19
CA ARG A 84 0.93 15.99 15.39
C ARG A 84 -0.31 16.02 16.27
N THR A 85 -1.50 16.16 15.69
CA THR A 85 -2.76 16.29 16.43
C THR A 85 -3.44 14.94 16.66
N GLU A 86 -3.20 13.98 15.76
CA GLU A 86 -3.88 12.69 15.72
C GLU A 86 -2.88 11.52 15.53
N PRO A 87 -1.82 11.41 16.36
CA PRO A 87 -0.75 10.44 16.17
C PRO A 87 -1.25 8.99 16.16
N ASN A 88 -2.26 8.67 16.98
CA ASN A 88 -2.83 7.33 17.03
C ASN A 88 -3.57 6.98 15.72
N VAL A 89 -4.32 7.93 15.15
CA VAL A 89 -4.99 7.72 13.86
C VAL A 89 -3.94 7.56 12.76
N PHE A 90 -2.90 8.40 12.77
CA PHE A 90 -1.78 8.28 11.84
C PHE A 90 -1.16 6.88 11.89
N LEU A 91 -0.76 6.42 13.08
CA LEU A 91 -0.10 5.13 13.27
C LEU A 91 -1.00 3.96 12.88
N MET A 92 -2.29 3.97 13.25
CA MET A 92 -3.21 2.92 12.86
C MET A 92 -3.37 2.82 11.34
N ARG A 93 -3.49 3.95 10.63
CA ARG A 93 -3.59 3.95 9.15
C ARG A 93 -2.28 3.56 8.49
N TYR A 94 -1.15 3.98 9.06
CA TYR A 94 0.16 3.61 8.57
C TYR A 94 0.38 2.09 8.66
N LEU A 95 0.14 1.50 9.83
CA LEU A 95 0.32 0.06 10.06
C LEU A 95 -0.62 -0.77 9.18
N ALA A 96 -1.88 -0.37 9.04
CA ALA A 96 -2.82 -1.05 8.13
C ALA A 96 -2.34 -0.99 6.67
N ALA A 97 -1.80 0.15 6.23
CA ALA A 97 -1.26 0.28 4.88
C ALA A 97 0.02 -0.53 4.66
N ARG A 98 0.89 -0.61 5.68
CA ARG A 98 2.10 -1.46 5.67
C ARG A 98 1.72 -2.94 5.57
N GLU A 99 0.77 -3.39 6.39
CA GLU A 99 0.28 -4.76 6.35
C GLU A 99 -0.33 -5.11 4.97
N ALA A 100 -1.16 -4.22 4.42
CA ALA A 100 -1.72 -4.39 3.09
C ALA A 100 -0.62 -4.45 2.00
N GLN A 101 0.42 -3.62 2.11
CA GLN A 101 1.56 -3.68 1.20
C GLN A 101 2.31 -5.01 1.31
N GLU A 102 2.66 -5.47 2.52
CA GLU A 102 3.35 -6.75 2.71
C GLU A 102 2.52 -7.93 2.17
N MET A 103 1.21 -7.90 2.38
CA MET A 103 0.29 -8.89 1.83
C MET A 103 0.27 -8.85 0.29
N GLU A 104 0.29 -7.67 -0.33
CA GLU A 104 0.42 -7.57 -1.79
C GLU A 104 1.74 -8.19 -2.27
N LEU A 105 2.86 -7.84 -1.63
CA LEU A 105 4.18 -8.33 -2.00
C LEU A 105 4.24 -9.86 -1.90
N ALA A 106 3.69 -10.44 -0.84
CA ALA A 106 3.57 -11.89 -0.67
C ALA A 106 2.70 -12.52 -1.77
N ASN A 107 1.51 -11.97 -2.03
CA ASN A 107 0.59 -12.45 -3.06
C ASN A 107 1.21 -12.38 -4.46
N ARG A 108 1.95 -11.31 -4.77
CA ARG A 108 2.68 -11.16 -6.03
C ARG A 108 3.78 -12.20 -6.17
N ASN A 109 4.55 -12.44 -5.11
CA ASN A 109 5.57 -13.49 -5.11
C ASN A 109 4.94 -14.87 -5.37
N LEU A 110 3.75 -15.15 -4.82
CA LEU A 110 2.99 -16.36 -5.13
C LEU A 110 2.56 -16.41 -6.59
N ARG A 111 2.00 -15.31 -7.12
CA ARG A 111 1.59 -15.20 -8.54
C ARG A 111 2.77 -15.37 -9.50
N ILE A 112 3.96 -14.88 -9.15
CA ILE A 112 5.19 -15.10 -9.94
C ILE A 112 5.58 -16.57 -9.85
N ARG A 113 5.73 -17.12 -8.65
CA ARG A 113 6.16 -18.52 -8.43
C ARG A 113 5.24 -19.53 -9.10
N SER A 114 3.93 -19.28 -9.14
CA SER A 114 2.96 -20.18 -9.80
C SER A 114 3.13 -20.27 -11.32
N ARG A 115 3.84 -19.31 -11.95
CA ARG A 115 4.21 -19.36 -13.38
C ARG A 115 5.45 -20.20 -13.66
N GLY A 116 6.17 -20.56 -12.60
CA GLY A 116 7.42 -21.28 -12.71
C GLY A 116 7.22 -22.79 -12.63
N ARG A 117 8.06 -23.52 -13.37
CA ARG A 117 8.21 -24.97 -13.19
C ARG A 117 9.37 -25.21 -12.23
N ILE A 118 9.10 -25.87 -11.10
CA ILE A 118 10.15 -26.33 -10.20
C ILE A 118 11.01 -27.36 -10.95
N ILE A 119 12.30 -27.07 -11.09
CA ILE A 119 13.29 -28.00 -11.66
C ILE A 119 13.89 -28.86 -10.55
N PHE A 120 14.10 -28.25 -9.39
CA PHE A 120 14.79 -28.85 -8.27
C PHE A 120 14.28 -28.28 -6.96
N SER A 121 14.12 -29.12 -5.95
CA SER A 121 13.81 -28.69 -4.59
C SER A 121 14.49 -29.64 -3.62
N GLU A 122 15.25 -29.11 -2.67
CA GLU A 122 15.97 -29.88 -1.66
C GLU A 122 15.91 -29.16 -0.32
N ARG A 123 15.77 -29.92 0.75
CA ARG A 123 15.91 -29.42 2.11
C ARG A 123 17.38 -29.54 2.50
N LEU A 124 18.04 -28.40 2.73
CA LEU A 124 19.46 -28.35 3.09
C LEU A 124 19.65 -28.66 4.59
N ASP A 125 18.74 -28.16 5.43
CA ASP A 125 18.69 -28.48 6.86
C ASP A 125 17.27 -28.28 7.45
N GLU A 126 17.15 -28.31 8.79
CA GLU A 126 15.86 -28.15 9.48
C GLU A 126 15.18 -26.79 9.21
N SER A 127 15.94 -25.75 8.89
CA SER A 127 15.49 -24.36 8.70
C SER A 127 15.58 -23.85 7.26
N ILE A 128 16.37 -24.50 6.40
CA ILE A 128 16.69 -24.03 5.05
C ILE A 128 16.23 -25.03 3.99
N GLY A 129 15.42 -24.55 3.05
CA GLY A 129 15.08 -25.24 1.80
C GLY A 129 15.58 -24.44 0.59
N MET A 130 16.08 -25.15 -0.41
CA MET A 130 16.44 -24.59 -1.71
C MET A 130 15.40 -25.03 -2.76
N THR A 131 14.93 -24.10 -3.58
CA THR A 131 14.06 -24.41 -4.73
C THR A 131 14.57 -23.65 -5.95
N VAL A 132 14.79 -24.38 -7.04
CA VAL A 132 15.17 -23.82 -8.35
C VAL A 132 13.98 -23.92 -9.27
N THR A 133 13.58 -22.78 -9.82
CA THR A 133 12.39 -22.65 -10.66
C THR A 133 12.77 -22.11 -12.02
N ALA A 134 12.37 -22.80 -13.09
CA ALA A 134 12.45 -22.28 -14.45
C ALA A 134 11.20 -21.51 -14.81
N PHE A 135 11.40 -20.40 -15.50
CA PHE A 135 10.34 -19.56 -16.02
C PHE A 135 10.39 -19.51 -17.54
N ARG A 136 9.21 -19.51 -18.15
CA ARG A 136 9.08 -19.22 -19.58
C ARG A 136 9.25 -17.73 -19.79
N ARG A 137 10.23 -17.34 -20.61
CA ARG A 137 10.51 -15.93 -20.90
C ARG A 137 9.36 -15.25 -21.64
N ASP A 138 8.60 -16.01 -22.41
CA ASP A 138 7.50 -15.55 -23.26
C ASP A 138 6.13 -15.61 -22.55
N ASP A 139 6.07 -15.95 -21.26
CA ASP A 139 4.81 -15.95 -20.50
C ASP A 139 4.33 -14.50 -20.27
N PRO A 140 3.22 -14.08 -20.90
CA PRO A 140 2.74 -12.70 -20.82
C PRO A 140 2.26 -12.33 -19.41
N GLU A 141 1.77 -13.29 -18.63
CA GLU A 141 1.29 -13.04 -17.27
C GLU A 141 2.47 -12.88 -16.31
N LEU A 142 3.53 -13.68 -16.49
CA LEU A 142 4.79 -13.48 -15.78
C LEU A 142 5.40 -12.12 -16.11
N CYS A 143 5.50 -11.75 -17.39
CA CYS A 143 6.01 -10.45 -17.81
C CYS A 143 5.24 -9.29 -17.15
N ARG A 144 3.91 -9.41 -17.07
CA ARG A 144 3.06 -8.41 -16.40
C ARG A 144 3.36 -8.28 -14.91
N GLU A 145 3.51 -9.40 -14.19
CA GLU A 145 3.84 -9.34 -12.76
C GLU A 145 5.26 -8.79 -12.50
N LEU A 146 6.22 -9.13 -13.36
CA LEU A 146 7.59 -8.59 -13.29
C LEU A 146 7.63 -7.09 -13.60
N GLU A 147 6.90 -6.63 -14.61
CA GLU A 147 6.79 -5.21 -14.95
C GLU A 147 6.15 -4.42 -13.82
N ARG A 148 5.06 -4.94 -13.24
CA ARG A 148 4.43 -4.36 -12.03
C ARG A 148 5.44 -4.22 -10.89
N GLY A 149 6.27 -5.24 -10.67
CA GLY A 149 7.31 -5.19 -9.64
C GLY A 149 8.41 -4.19 -9.94
N ASN A 150 8.87 -4.12 -11.18
CA ASN A 150 9.88 -3.14 -11.58
C ASN A 150 9.40 -1.71 -11.36
N ARG A 151 8.16 -1.40 -11.76
CA ARG A 151 7.54 -0.08 -11.54
C ARG A 151 7.44 0.26 -10.05
N PHE A 152 7.03 -0.69 -9.23
CA PHE A 152 6.99 -0.53 -7.77
C PHE A 152 8.36 -0.12 -7.19
N PHE A 153 9.46 -0.79 -7.59
CA PHE A 153 10.80 -0.45 -7.11
C PHE A 153 11.37 0.84 -7.71
N GLN A 154 10.88 1.27 -8.87
CA GLN A 154 11.22 2.56 -9.48
C GLN A 154 10.51 3.76 -8.82
N GLY A 155 9.59 3.51 -7.88
CA GLY A 155 8.84 4.56 -7.19
C GLY A 155 7.63 5.05 -7.97
N ASP A 156 7.18 4.31 -8.99
CA ASP A 156 5.91 4.59 -9.64
C ASP A 156 4.77 4.38 -8.64
N ILE A 157 3.82 5.32 -8.66
CA ILE A 157 2.54 5.16 -7.98
C ILE A 157 1.76 4.09 -8.74
N THR A 158 1.69 2.91 -8.13
CA THR A 158 0.97 1.75 -8.65
C THR A 158 0.05 1.23 -7.56
N CYS A 159 -1.12 0.69 -7.91
CA CYS A 159 -2.03 0.12 -6.92
C CYS A 159 -1.43 -1.06 -6.15
N ALA A 160 -0.43 -1.73 -6.74
CA ALA A 160 0.34 -2.78 -6.06
C ALA A 160 1.08 -2.26 -4.82
N ALA A 161 1.30 -0.95 -4.72
CA ALA A 161 1.99 -0.39 -3.57
C ALA A 161 1.10 -0.30 -2.33
N CYS A 162 -0.22 -0.09 -2.47
CA CYS A 162 -1.19 0.26 -1.40
C CYS A 162 -0.80 1.46 -0.49
N LEU A 163 0.45 1.92 -0.56
CA LEU A 163 1.11 2.89 0.28
C LEU A 163 2.18 3.61 -0.55
N TYR A 164 2.23 4.92 -0.43
CA TYR A 164 3.20 5.76 -1.13
C TYR A 164 3.80 6.82 -0.21
N TYR A 165 5.09 7.06 -0.35
CA TYR A 165 5.86 8.03 0.46
C TYR A 165 6.20 9.23 -0.40
N LEU A 166 5.33 10.24 -0.38
CA LEU A 166 5.36 11.35 -1.34
C LEU A 166 6.67 12.17 -1.27
N GLY A 167 7.17 12.44 -0.06
CA GLY A 167 8.42 13.17 0.13
C GLY A 167 9.68 12.44 -0.33
N LEU A 168 9.58 11.12 -0.49
CA LEU A 168 10.69 10.25 -0.89
C LEU A 168 10.56 9.78 -2.34
N ASN A 169 9.43 10.06 -3.00
CA ASN A 169 9.07 9.55 -4.32
C ASN A 169 9.24 8.02 -4.42
N LYS A 170 8.73 7.30 -3.41
CA LYS A 170 8.93 5.86 -3.25
C LYS A 170 7.64 5.13 -2.89
N SER A 171 7.49 3.93 -3.43
CA SER A 171 6.43 2.97 -3.08
C SER A 171 6.87 1.98 -1.99
N TYR A 172 8.18 1.86 -1.75
CA TYR A 172 8.77 1.04 -0.70
C TYR A 172 9.94 1.78 -0.07
N ILE A 173 10.12 1.64 1.24
CA ILE A 173 11.21 2.28 1.96
C ILE A 173 11.96 1.26 2.82
N GLU A 174 13.21 1.58 3.14
CA GLU A 174 14.03 0.77 4.03
C GLU A 174 13.68 1.02 5.49
N GLU A 175 14.04 0.09 6.37
CA GLU A 175 13.78 0.15 7.81
C GLU A 175 14.25 1.47 8.44
N ARG A 176 15.43 1.97 8.06
CA ARG A 176 15.94 3.25 8.57
C ARG A 176 15.04 4.44 8.19
N GLN A 177 14.49 4.44 6.98
CA GLN A 177 13.59 5.50 6.52
C GLN A 177 12.25 5.41 7.25
N GLU A 178 11.76 4.19 7.50
CA GLU A 178 10.54 3.94 8.27
C GLU A 178 10.70 4.40 9.72
N GLN A 179 11.79 4.02 10.38
CA GLN A 179 12.12 4.50 11.73
C GLN A 179 12.17 6.02 11.81
N GLN A 180 12.67 6.71 10.77
CA GLN A 180 12.67 8.17 10.73
C GLN A 180 11.26 8.76 10.68
N ILE A 181 10.35 8.17 9.89
CA ILE A 181 8.95 8.61 9.84
C ILE A 181 8.27 8.36 11.19
N LEU A 182 8.45 7.16 11.75
CA LEU A 182 7.80 6.75 13.00
C LEU A 182 8.33 7.49 14.25
N SER A 183 9.59 7.92 14.24
CA SER A 183 10.16 8.74 15.33
C SER A 183 9.77 10.23 15.24
N GLN A 184 9.23 10.67 14.10
CA GLN A 184 8.88 12.07 13.85
C GLN A 184 7.48 12.19 13.24
N VAL A 185 6.52 11.41 13.73
CA VAL A 185 5.14 11.38 13.18
C VAL A 185 4.49 12.77 13.14
N ASP A 186 4.87 13.67 14.05
CA ASP A 186 4.37 15.05 14.09
C ASP A 186 4.79 15.90 12.88
N ARG A 187 5.75 15.42 12.08
CA ARG A 187 6.21 16.04 10.84
C ARG A 187 5.50 15.52 9.59
N TYR A 188 4.56 14.60 9.73
CA TYR A 188 3.87 13.96 8.62
C TYR A 188 2.35 14.04 8.76
N ALA A 189 1.69 13.92 7.62
CA ALA A 189 0.29 13.59 7.52
C ALA A 189 0.13 12.27 6.76
N ILE A 190 -0.97 11.58 7.00
CA ILE A 190 -1.35 10.38 6.25
C ILE A 190 -2.73 10.58 5.64
N CYS A 191 -2.82 10.29 4.35
CA CYS A 191 -4.02 10.39 3.55
C CYS A 191 -4.44 8.99 3.12
N VAL A 192 -5.71 8.64 3.30
CA VAL A 192 -6.27 7.35 2.84
C VAL A 192 -7.31 7.63 1.76
N ALA A 193 -7.18 7.00 0.60
CA ALA A 193 -8.10 7.15 -0.52
C ALA A 193 -8.85 5.85 -0.80
N ASP A 194 -10.13 5.99 -1.14
CA ASP A 194 -10.91 4.96 -1.80
C ASP A 194 -10.61 5.00 -3.30
N LEU A 195 -10.17 3.87 -3.85
CA LEU A 195 -10.03 3.65 -5.29
C LEU A 195 -11.25 2.87 -5.80
N TRP A 196 -11.99 3.47 -6.72
CA TRP A 196 -13.13 2.82 -7.37
C TRP A 196 -12.66 2.12 -8.63
N PRO A 197 -12.97 0.83 -8.82
CA PRO A 197 -12.55 0.11 -10.01
C PRO A 197 -13.09 0.78 -11.28
N VAL A 198 -12.38 0.61 -12.39
CA VAL A 198 -12.93 0.93 -13.71
C VAL A 198 -14.07 -0.06 -13.97
N GLU A 199 -15.29 0.43 -14.25
CA GLU A 199 -16.38 -0.45 -14.67
C GLU A 199 -15.94 -1.17 -15.95
N GLY A 200 -15.95 -2.51 -15.91
CA GLY A 200 -15.58 -3.39 -17.02
C GLY A 200 -16.74 -3.67 -17.95
#